data_AF-A0A941YK70-F1
#
_entry.id   AF-A0A941YK70-F1
#
_cell.length_a   1.000
_cell.length_b   1.000
_cell.length_c   1.000
_cell.angle_alpha   90.00
_cell.angle_beta   90.00
_cell.angle_gamma   90.00
#
_symmetry.space_group_name_H-M   'P 1'
#
loop_
_entity.id
_entity.type
_entity.pdbx_description
1 polymer ?
#
loop_
_entity_poly.entity_id
_entity_poly.type
_entity_poly.pdbx_seq_one_letter_code
_entity_poly.pdbx_strand_id
1 'polypeptide(L)'
;MGETVLVTGGCGFIGSNLLNWATGAFPECKFVNLDNLGYAANPMNVHEAASRPNYVFTHQDLRDYDGLLAVVREHNPDLVIHLAAETHVDRSIKSPRNFVDTNVVGTFNLLEACRTAWGDDKADKVFHHVSTDEVYGSLGDQGAFTETTPYDPSSPYSATKAASDHLVNAYCHTFGLTTKTTNCSNNYGP
;
A
#
# COMPACT_ATOMS: atom_id res chain seq x y z
N MET A 1 19.69 13.85 7.57
CA MET A 1 18.26 13.81 7.18
C MET A 1 17.71 12.52 7.73
N GLY A 2 16.49 12.53 8.29
CA GLY A 2 15.83 11.29 8.71
C GLY A 2 15.37 10.47 7.51
N GLU A 3 14.81 9.30 7.78
CA GLU A 3 14.35 8.34 6.77
C GLU A 3 13.26 8.94 5.87
N THR A 4 13.21 8.47 4.62
CA THR A 4 12.13 8.81 3.69
C THR A 4 11.09 7.70 3.63
N VAL A 5 9.84 8.03 3.94
CA VAL A 5 8.69 7.13 3.94
C VAL A 5 7.78 7.47 2.76
N LEU A 6 7.66 6.54 1.81
CA LEU A 6 6.68 6.63 0.71
C LEU A 6 5.39 5.92 1.13
N VAL A 7 4.29 6.66 1.21
CA VAL A 7 2.96 6.15 1.53
C VAL A 7 2.11 6.21 0.27
N THR A 8 1.62 5.06 -0.22
CA THR A 8 0.67 5.04 -1.35
C THR A 8 -0.77 5.03 -0.84
N GLY A 9 -1.68 5.73 -1.52
CA GLY A 9 -3.09 5.80 -1.14
C GLY A 9 -3.34 6.72 0.07
N GLY A 10 -2.44 7.68 0.28
CA GLY A 10 -2.46 8.54 1.46
C GLY A 10 -3.60 9.54 1.51
N CYS A 11 -4.32 9.78 0.40
CA CYS A 11 -5.54 10.58 0.42
C CYS A 11 -6.80 9.75 0.71
N GLY A 12 -6.69 8.43 0.82
CA GLY A 12 -7.76 7.54 1.26
C GLY A 12 -7.90 7.49 2.79
N PHE A 13 -8.93 6.79 3.28
CA PHE A 13 -9.31 6.75 4.70
C PHE A 13 -8.16 6.37 5.66
N ILE A 14 -7.57 5.18 5.51
CA ILE A 14 -6.50 4.71 6.42
C ILE A 14 -5.22 5.50 6.19
N GLY A 15 -4.88 5.75 4.92
CA GLY A 15 -3.65 6.46 4.53
C GLY A 15 -3.60 7.89 5.07
N SER A 16 -4.72 8.61 5.07
CA SER A 16 -4.75 9.99 5.58
C SER A 16 -4.58 10.06 7.08
N ASN A 17 -5.20 9.13 7.81
CA ASN A 17 -5.02 9.02 9.26
C ASN A 17 -3.57 8.70 9.62
N LEU A 18 -2.95 7.76 8.90
CA LEU A 18 -1.53 7.44 9.06
C LEU A 18 -0.66 8.67 8.83
N LEU A 19 -0.86 9.40 7.74
CA LEU A 19 -0.03 10.57 7.40
C LEU A 19 -0.24 11.73 8.37
N ASN A 20 -1.48 12.03 8.77
CA ASN A 20 -1.79 13.08 9.75
C ASN A 20 -1.18 12.78 11.12
N TRP A 21 -1.09 11.52 11.53
CA TRP A 21 -0.40 11.16 12.76
C TRP A 21 1.13 11.15 12.58
N ALA A 22 1.63 10.41 11.59
CA ALA A 22 3.05 10.09 11.45
C ALA A 22 3.93 11.31 11.16
N THR A 23 3.45 12.26 10.34
CA THR A 23 4.22 13.47 10.02
C THR A 23 4.51 14.34 11.24
N GLY A 24 3.65 14.30 12.27
CA GLY A 24 3.84 15.01 13.54
C GLY A 24 4.61 14.19 14.57
N ALA A 25 4.44 12.87 14.56
CA ALA A 25 5.14 11.95 15.47
C ALA A 25 6.63 11.77 15.10
N PHE A 26 6.97 11.88 13.82
CA PHE A 26 8.32 11.70 13.28
C PHE A 26 8.75 12.92 12.45
N PRO A 27 8.98 14.09 13.08
CA PRO A 27 9.29 15.34 12.38
C PRO A 27 10.63 15.31 11.62
N GLU A 28 11.54 14.39 11.96
CA GLU A 28 12.82 14.17 11.29
C GLU A 28 12.71 13.39 9.98
N CYS A 29 11.65 12.59 9.81
CA CYS A 29 11.39 11.78 8.62
C CYS A 29 10.66 12.59 7.55
N LYS A 30 10.98 12.31 6.29
CA LYS A 30 10.24 12.85 5.13
C LYS A 30 9.13 11.88 4.73
N PHE A 31 7.92 12.38 4.56
CA PHE A 31 6.77 11.60 4.10
C PHE A 31 6.39 12.03 2.68
N VAL A 32 6.40 11.08 1.77
CA VAL A 32 5.91 11.25 0.40
C VAL A 32 4.57 10.54 0.29
N ASN A 33 3.49 11.29 0.10
CA ASN A 33 2.17 10.75 -0.18
C ASN A 33 1.99 10.60 -1.69
N LEU A 34 1.92 9.37 -2.16
CA LEU A 34 1.62 9.01 -3.54
C LEU A 34 0.16 8.59 -3.65
N ASP A 35 -0.64 9.32 -4.42
CA ASP A 35 -2.04 8.98 -4.64
C ASP A 35 -2.44 9.34 -6.07
N ASN A 36 -3.40 8.63 -6.66
CA ASN A 36 -3.92 8.94 -8.00
C ASN A 36 -5.17 9.83 -7.96
N LEU A 37 -5.65 10.18 -6.76
CA LEU A 37 -6.87 10.93 -6.51
C LEU A 37 -8.11 10.25 -7.12
N GLY A 38 -8.15 8.92 -7.00
CA GLY A 38 -9.29 8.11 -7.40
C GLY A 38 -10.56 8.41 -6.58
N TYR A 39 -11.64 7.67 -6.83
CA TYR A 39 -12.95 8.01 -6.29
C TYR A 39 -13.02 8.05 -4.74
N ALA A 40 -12.17 7.30 -4.06
CA ALA A 40 -12.14 7.16 -2.61
C ALA A 40 -11.14 8.12 -1.94
N ALA A 41 -10.40 8.89 -2.73
CA ALA A 41 -9.39 9.81 -2.25
C ALA A 41 -9.98 11.21 -2.06
N ASN A 42 -9.61 11.86 -0.96
CA ASN A 42 -9.91 13.26 -0.73
C ASN A 42 -8.66 13.97 -0.19
N PRO A 43 -8.03 14.87 -0.96
CA PRO A 43 -6.86 15.63 -0.51
C PRO A 43 -7.07 16.42 0.78
N MET A 44 -8.31 16.79 1.11
CA MET A 44 -8.62 17.47 2.36
C MET A 44 -8.44 16.58 3.59
N ASN A 45 -8.42 15.26 3.41
CA ASN A 45 -8.23 14.32 4.52
C ASN A 45 -6.82 14.44 5.11
N VAL A 46 -5.81 14.87 4.34
CA VAL A 46 -4.41 15.01 4.78
C VAL A 46 -4.05 16.43 5.24
N HIS A 47 -5.03 17.23 5.67
CA HIS A 47 -4.82 18.64 6.00
C HIS A 47 -3.76 18.88 7.08
N GLU A 48 -3.67 18.04 8.12
CA GLU A 48 -2.62 18.19 9.13
C GLU A 48 -1.25 17.87 8.55
N ALA A 49 -1.12 16.76 7.83
CA ALA A 49 0.12 16.37 7.17
C ALA A 49 0.58 17.45 6.18
N ALA A 50 -0.34 17.96 5.35
CA ALA A 50 -0.07 18.98 4.34
C ALA A 50 0.38 20.32 4.93
N SER A 51 0.11 20.59 6.21
CA SER A 51 0.60 21.78 6.91
C SER A 51 2.04 21.68 7.39
N ARG A 52 2.65 20.48 7.36
CA ARG A 52 3.97 20.20 7.92
C ARG A 52 5.06 20.18 6.83
N PRO A 53 6.26 20.70 7.13
CA PRO A 53 7.33 20.86 6.12
C PRO A 53 7.93 19.53 5.65
N ASN A 54 7.71 18.45 6.40
CA ASN A 54 8.21 17.12 6.09
C ASN A 54 7.25 16.27 5.24
N TYR A 55 6.16 16.85 4.75
CA TYR A 55 5.19 16.18 3.87
C TYR A 55 5.34 16.67 2.43
N VAL A 56 5.27 15.74 1.48
CA VAL A 56 5.22 16.02 0.04
C VAL A 56 4.12 15.19 -0.60
N PHE A 57 3.30 15.81 -1.45
CA PHE A 57 2.31 15.09 -2.25
C PHE A 57 2.85 14.81 -3.67
N THR A 58 2.59 13.61 -4.17
CA THR A 58 2.94 13.16 -5.52
C THR A 58 1.69 12.56 -6.17
N HIS A 59 1.19 13.20 -7.24
CA HIS A 59 0.08 12.64 -8.01
C HIS A 59 0.62 11.61 -9.01
N GLN A 60 0.36 10.34 -8.77
CA GLN A 60 0.84 9.24 -9.61
C GLN A 60 -0.10 8.04 -9.54
N ASP A 61 -0.28 7.36 -10.66
CA ASP A 61 -1.08 6.14 -10.75
C ASP A 61 -0.19 4.90 -10.66
N LEU A 62 -0.61 3.90 -9.87
CA LEU A 62 0.12 2.64 -9.72
C LEU A 62 0.24 1.85 -11.03
N ARG A 63 -0.68 2.07 -11.97
CA ARG A 63 -0.70 1.39 -13.27
C ARG A 63 0.37 1.90 -14.22
N ASP A 64 0.95 3.07 -13.95
CA ASP A 64 2.03 3.67 -14.72
C ASP A 64 3.39 3.35 -14.07
N TYR A 65 3.99 2.26 -14.54
CA TYR A 65 5.28 1.77 -14.06
C TYR A 65 6.41 2.81 -14.21
N ASP A 66 6.50 3.50 -15.36
CA ASP A 66 7.60 4.44 -15.62
C ASP A 66 7.51 5.65 -14.67
N GLY A 67 6.30 6.15 -14.44
CA GLY A 67 6.04 7.18 -13.44
C GLY A 67 6.39 6.72 -12.02
N LEU A 68 5.98 5.51 -11.62
CA LEU A 68 6.37 4.94 -10.32
C LEU A 68 7.89 4.81 -10.16
N LEU A 69 8.58 4.30 -11.18
CA LEU A 69 10.04 4.17 -11.15
C LEU A 69 10.72 5.53 -11.01
N ALA A 70 10.21 6.57 -11.68
CA ALA A 70 10.71 7.93 -11.53
C ALA A 70 10.53 8.44 -10.08
N VAL A 71 9.35 8.27 -9.49
CA VAL A 71 9.06 8.70 -8.11
C VAL A 71 9.95 7.97 -7.09
N VAL A 72 10.09 6.64 -7.23
CA VAL A 72 10.93 5.83 -6.32
C VAL A 72 12.40 6.24 -6.46
N ARG A 73 12.90 6.52 -7.67
CA ARG A 73 14.27 7.01 -7.88
C ARG A 73 14.49 8.41 -7.31
N GLU A 74 13.53 9.31 -7.51
CA GLU A 74 13.62 10.69 -7.03
C GLU A 74 13.69 10.76 -5.50
N HIS A 75 12.84 9.99 -4.83
CA HIS A 75 12.72 10.06 -3.37
C HIS A 75 13.57 9.02 -2.64
N ASN A 76 14.01 7.97 -3.33
CA ASN A 76 14.79 6.85 -2.79
C ASN A 76 14.31 6.40 -1.38
N PRO A 77 13.03 6.02 -1.24
CA PRO A 77 12.46 5.75 0.08
C PRO A 77 13.21 4.62 0.81
N ASP A 78 13.29 4.76 2.13
CA ASP A 78 13.78 3.74 3.05
C ASP A 78 12.64 2.82 3.49
N LEU A 79 11.43 3.36 3.58
CA LEU A 79 10.21 2.61 3.87
C LEU A 79 9.14 2.94 2.82
N VAL A 80 8.53 1.90 2.24
CA VAL A 80 7.30 2.01 1.46
C VAL A 80 6.16 1.42 2.28
N ILE A 81 5.12 2.21 2.55
CA ILE A 81 3.86 1.73 3.13
C ILE A 81 2.81 1.73 2.01
N HIS A 82 2.47 0.55 1.53
CA HIS A 82 1.58 0.37 0.39
C HIS A 82 0.13 0.14 0.83
N LEU A 83 -0.70 1.20 0.82
CA LEU A 83 -2.14 1.13 1.13
C LEU A 83 -3.05 1.35 -0.10
N ALA A 84 -2.54 1.94 -1.18
CA ALA A 84 -3.34 2.22 -2.37
C ALA A 84 -3.96 0.95 -2.96
N ALA A 85 -5.28 0.93 -3.05
CA ALA A 85 -6.08 -0.16 -3.62
C ALA A 85 -7.48 0.33 -3.98
N GLU A 86 -8.14 -0.41 -4.86
CA GLU A 86 -9.60 -0.44 -4.96
C GLU A 86 -10.13 -1.36 -3.85
N THR A 87 -11.03 -0.85 -2.99
CA THR A 87 -11.38 -1.51 -1.71
C THR A 87 -12.82 -1.96 -1.56
N HIS A 88 -13.74 -1.45 -2.39
CA HIS A 88 -15.17 -1.67 -2.15
C HIS A 88 -15.69 -2.98 -2.80
N VAL A 89 -16.08 -3.96 -1.98
CA VAL A 89 -16.55 -5.28 -2.43
C VAL A 89 -17.65 -5.21 -3.50
N ASP A 90 -18.74 -4.46 -3.29
CA ASP A 90 -19.81 -4.34 -4.30
C ASP A 90 -19.35 -3.74 -5.64
N ARG A 91 -18.36 -2.84 -5.62
CA ARG A 91 -17.79 -2.29 -6.86
C ARG A 91 -16.95 -3.33 -7.58
N SER A 92 -16.29 -4.23 -6.84
CA SER A 92 -15.51 -5.32 -7.42
C SER A 92 -16.38 -6.30 -8.21
N ILE A 93 -17.64 -6.49 -7.82
CA ILE A 93 -18.61 -7.31 -8.56
C ILE A 93 -19.02 -6.65 -9.88
N LYS A 94 -19.18 -5.31 -9.87
CA LYS A 94 -19.61 -4.54 -11.06
C LYS A 94 -18.48 -4.25 -12.03
N SER A 95 -17.27 -4.00 -11.52
CA SER A 95 -16.10 -3.56 -12.28
C SER A 95 -14.81 -4.27 -11.82
N PRO A 96 -14.73 -5.61 -11.90
CA PRO A 96 -13.61 -6.40 -11.38
C PRO A 96 -12.27 -6.07 -12.02
N ARG A 97 -12.27 -5.62 -13.28
CA ARG A 97 -11.05 -5.24 -14.01
C ARG A 97 -10.26 -4.14 -13.30
N ASN A 98 -10.94 -3.12 -12.75
CA ASN A 98 -10.25 -2.04 -12.05
C ASN A 98 -9.52 -2.55 -10.79
N PHE A 99 -10.06 -3.57 -10.14
CA PHE A 99 -9.43 -4.20 -8.97
C PHE A 99 -8.19 -4.99 -9.40
N VAL A 100 -8.24 -5.71 -10.52
CA VAL A 100 -7.06 -6.40 -11.06
C VAL A 100 -5.98 -5.40 -11.46
N ASP A 101 -6.35 -4.37 -12.23
CA ASP A 101 -5.41 -3.37 -12.74
C ASP A 101 -4.76 -2.58 -11.58
N THR A 102 -5.51 -2.20 -10.55
CA THR A 102 -4.95 -1.43 -9.43
C THR A 102 -4.28 -2.33 -8.38
N ASN A 103 -4.96 -3.36 -7.88
CA ASN A 103 -4.48 -4.12 -6.72
C ASN A 103 -3.43 -5.16 -7.11
N VAL A 104 -3.52 -5.76 -8.31
CA VAL A 104 -2.55 -6.79 -8.72
C VAL A 104 -1.45 -6.15 -9.56
N VAL A 105 -1.82 -5.53 -10.69
CA VAL A 105 -0.83 -4.93 -11.61
C VAL A 105 -0.15 -3.73 -10.95
N GLY A 106 -0.89 -2.89 -10.22
CA GLY A 106 -0.30 -1.77 -9.50
C GLY A 106 0.67 -2.18 -8.38
N THR A 107 0.34 -3.21 -7.58
CA THR A 107 1.30 -3.74 -6.60
C THR A 107 2.54 -4.33 -7.27
N PHE A 108 2.36 -5.09 -8.35
CA PHE A 108 3.49 -5.59 -9.15
C PHE A 108 4.39 -4.47 -9.65
N ASN A 109 3.81 -3.41 -10.23
CA ASN A 109 4.58 -2.28 -10.74
C ASN A 109 5.37 -1.58 -9.63
N LEU A 110 4.78 -1.38 -8.45
CA LEU A 110 5.45 -0.75 -7.33
C LEU A 110 6.58 -1.63 -6.78
N LEU A 111 6.37 -2.94 -6.68
CA LEU A 111 7.41 -3.90 -6.29
C LEU A 111 8.57 -3.88 -7.28
N GLU A 112 8.30 -3.91 -8.59
CA GLU A 112 9.34 -3.82 -9.62
C GLU A 112 10.06 -2.47 -9.60
N ALA A 113 9.35 -1.37 -9.39
CA ALA A 113 9.94 -0.04 -9.27
C ALA A 113 10.91 0.03 -8.08
N CYS A 114 10.51 -0.50 -6.91
CA CYS A 114 11.37 -0.60 -5.73
C CYS A 114 12.57 -1.51 -5.99
N ARG A 115 12.36 -2.72 -6.53
CA ARG A 115 13.43 -3.67 -6.84
C ARG A 115 14.45 -3.06 -7.80
N THR A 116 13.98 -2.36 -8.83
CA THR A 116 14.82 -1.73 -9.87
C THR A 116 15.56 -0.51 -9.35
N ALA A 117 14.90 0.35 -8.58
CA ALA A 117 15.49 1.57 -8.06
C ALA A 117 16.47 1.32 -6.91
N TRP A 118 16.14 0.39 -6.00
CA TRP A 118 17.00 0.07 -4.86
C TRP A 118 18.19 -0.78 -5.26
N GLY A 119 18.04 -1.69 -6.23
CA GLY A 119 19.14 -2.51 -6.76
C GLY A 119 19.92 -3.22 -5.65
N ASP A 120 21.20 -2.86 -5.52
CA ASP A 120 22.10 -3.42 -4.50
C ASP A 120 21.95 -2.74 -3.12
N ASP A 121 21.42 -1.53 -3.06
CA ASP A 121 21.22 -0.72 -1.84
C ASP A 121 19.92 -1.09 -1.08
N LYS A 122 19.33 -2.25 -1.35
CA LYS A 122 18.05 -2.69 -0.78
C LYS A 122 18.12 -3.23 0.66
N ALA A 123 19.32 -3.39 1.22
CA ALA A 123 19.52 -4.10 2.49
C ALA A 123 18.76 -3.47 3.67
N ASP A 124 18.76 -2.14 3.76
CA ASP A 124 18.12 -1.39 4.83
C ASP A 124 16.74 -0.82 4.45
N LYS A 125 16.19 -1.27 3.31
CA LYS A 125 14.93 -0.75 2.76
C LYS A 125 13.79 -1.72 2.97
N VAL A 126 12.62 -1.23 3.36
CA VAL A 126 11.46 -2.07 3.71
C VAL A 126 10.26 -1.75 2.82
N PHE A 127 9.64 -2.79 2.28
CA PHE A 127 8.35 -2.70 1.61
C PHE A 127 7.25 -3.29 2.51
N HIS A 128 6.44 -2.44 3.13
CA HIS A 128 5.31 -2.83 3.95
C HIS A 128 4.01 -2.81 3.14
N HIS A 129 3.47 -4.00 2.85
CA HIS A 129 2.18 -4.19 2.21
C HIS A 129 1.04 -4.24 3.24
N VAL A 130 0.06 -3.35 3.09
CA VAL A 130 -1.16 -3.37 3.90
C VAL A 130 -2.25 -4.14 3.16
N SER A 131 -2.73 -5.20 3.78
CA SER A 131 -3.74 -6.11 3.27
C SER A 131 -4.88 -6.27 4.28
N THR A 132 -5.76 -7.24 4.03
CA THR A 132 -7.03 -7.43 4.75
C THR A 132 -7.15 -8.86 5.24
N ASP A 133 -7.90 -9.07 6.31
CA ASP A 133 -8.33 -10.39 6.78
C ASP A 133 -9.27 -11.12 5.81
N GLU A 134 -9.95 -10.41 4.89
CA GLU A 134 -10.82 -11.03 3.88
C GLU A 134 -10.07 -12.03 2.96
N VAL A 135 -8.73 -11.99 2.90
CA VAL A 135 -7.94 -12.99 2.16
C VAL A 135 -8.08 -14.39 2.74
N TYR A 136 -8.44 -14.51 4.02
CA TYR A 136 -8.64 -15.77 4.73
C TYR A 136 -10.06 -16.33 4.60
N GLY A 137 -10.94 -15.64 3.87
CA GLY A 137 -12.32 -16.09 3.64
C GLY A 137 -13.24 -15.80 4.81
N SER A 138 -13.97 -16.82 5.28
CA SER A 138 -14.97 -16.67 6.34
C SER A 138 -14.76 -17.67 7.45
N LEU A 139 -15.01 -17.24 8.68
CA LEU A 139 -15.08 -18.11 9.85
C LEU A 139 -16.52 -18.59 10.07
N GLY A 140 -16.66 -19.74 10.76
CA GLY A 140 -17.93 -20.12 11.38
C GLY A 140 -18.16 -19.35 12.68
N ASP A 141 -19.05 -19.87 13.54
CA ASP A 141 -19.43 -19.21 14.80
C ASP A 141 -18.30 -19.10 15.84
N GLN A 142 -17.17 -19.79 15.63
CA GLN A 142 -16.03 -19.86 16.53
C GLN A 142 -14.71 -19.79 15.76
N GLY A 143 -13.66 -19.31 16.43
CA GLY A 143 -12.30 -19.23 15.89
C GLY A 143 -11.85 -17.81 15.60
N ALA A 144 -10.58 -17.69 15.20
CA ALA A 144 -9.96 -16.44 14.77
C ALA A 144 -8.97 -16.76 13.65
N PHE A 145 -8.75 -15.79 12.77
CA PHE A 145 -7.68 -15.90 11.78
C PHE A 145 -6.30 -15.79 12.46
N THR A 146 -5.33 -16.49 11.89
CA THR A 146 -3.92 -16.44 12.28
C THR A 146 -3.08 -16.21 11.02
N GLU A 147 -1.81 -15.84 11.18
CA GLU A 147 -0.87 -15.67 10.07
C GLU A 147 -0.59 -16.98 9.31
N THR A 148 -0.99 -18.12 9.87
CA THR A 148 -0.90 -19.45 9.23
C THR A 148 -2.22 -19.94 8.63
N THR A 149 -3.30 -19.16 8.74
CA THR A 149 -4.58 -19.52 8.13
C THR A 149 -4.44 -19.54 6.59
N PRO A 150 -4.91 -20.60 5.91
CA PRO A 150 -4.89 -20.64 4.45
C PRO A 150 -5.70 -19.51 3.82
N TYR A 151 -5.27 -19.05 2.65
CA TYR A 151 -6.02 -18.08 1.86
C TYR A 151 -7.25 -18.77 1.25
N ASP A 152 -8.42 -18.13 1.36
CA ASP A 152 -9.70 -18.62 0.82
C ASP A 152 -10.62 -17.44 0.42
N PRO A 153 -10.17 -16.54 -0.47
CA PRO A 153 -10.90 -15.32 -0.81
C PRO A 153 -12.22 -15.62 -1.56
N SER A 154 -13.29 -14.94 -1.17
CA SER A 154 -14.65 -15.19 -1.67
C SER A 154 -15.20 -14.11 -2.62
N SER A 155 -14.45 -13.02 -2.85
CA SER A 155 -14.86 -11.87 -3.67
C SER A 155 -13.76 -11.45 -4.66
N PRO A 156 -14.09 -10.75 -5.77
CA PRO A 156 -13.05 -10.22 -6.65
C PRO A 156 -12.08 -9.27 -5.93
N TYR A 157 -12.57 -8.47 -4.98
CA TYR A 157 -11.72 -7.66 -4.11
C TYR A 157 -10.71 -8.49 -3.30
N SER A 158 -11.20 -9.42 -2.46
CA SER A 158 -10.33 -10.24 -1.59
C SER A 158 -9.38 -11.12 -2.41
N ALA A 159 -9.81 -11.62 -3.57
CA ALA A 159 -8.96 -12.38 -4.48
C ALA A 159 -7.80 -11.54 -5.04
N THR A 160 -8.05 -10.26 -5.37
CA THR A 160 -6.96 -9.38 -5.81
C THR A 160 -6.00 -8.99 -4.69
N LYS A 161 -6.48 -8.88 -3.45
CA LYS A 161 -5.63 -8.68 -2.26
C LYS A 161 -4.80 -9.93 -1.93
N ALA A 162 -5.40 -11.11 -2.06
CA ALA A 162 -4.68 -12.38 -1.96
C ALA A 162 -3.56 -12.49 -3.01
N ALA A 163 -3.85 -12.11 -4.25
CA ALA A 163 -2.86 -12.09 -5.32
C ALA A 163 -1.72 -11.09 -5.04
N SER A 164 -2.02 -9.90 -4.51
CA SER A 164 -0.99 -8.93 -4.12
C SER A 164 -0.11 -9.44 -2.98
N ASP A 165 -0.69 -10.12 -1.98
CA ASP A 165 0.07 -10.73 -0.87
C ASP A 165 1.05 -11.81 -1.39
N HIS A 166 0.61 -12.64 -2.33
CA HIS A 166 1.46 -13.64 -2.96
C HIS A 166 2.60 -13.02 -3.78
N LEU A 167 2.35 -11.93 -4.50
CA LEU A 167 3.40 -11.20 -5.21
C LEU A 167 4.46 -10.66 -4.23
N VAL A 168 4.03 -10.00 -3.16
CA VAL A 168 4.94 -9.45 -2.14
C VAL A 168 5.81 -10.55 -1.52
N ASN A 169 5.23 -11.69 -1.18
CA ASN A 169 5.96 -12.84 -0.64
C ASN A 169 6.94 -13.41 -1.66
N ALA A 170 6.51 -13.59 -2.92
CA ALA A 170 7.36 -14.11 -3.99
C ALA A 170 8.57 -13.20 -4.25
N TYR A 171 8.40 -11.88 -4.15
CA TYR A 171 9.48 -10.91 -4.33
C TYR A 171 10.53 -10.97 -3.23
N CYS A 172 10.10 -11.18 -1.99
CA CYS A 172 11.00 -11.44 -0.87
C CYS A 172 11.82 -12.72 -1.12
N HIS A 173 11.13 -13.83 -1.42
CA HIS A 173 11.79 -15.12 -1.63
C HIS A 173 12.72 -15.16 -2.85
N THR A 174 12.32 -14.54 -3.95
CA THR A 174 13.04 -14.66 -5.23
C THR A 174 14.12 -13.61 -5.39
N PHE A 175 13.86 -12.37 -4.96
CA PHE A 175 14.74 -11.23 -5.21
C PHE A 175 15.39 -10.67 -3.93
N GLY A 176 15.08 -11.23 -2.77
CA GLY A 176 15.64 -10.78 -1.50
C GLY A 176 15.17 -9.38 -1.08
N LEU A 177 14.00 -8.95 -1.56
CA LEU A 177 13.40 -7.69 -1.12
C LEU A 177 12.92 -7.84 0.32
N THR A 178 13.30 -6.94 1.23
CA THR A 178 12.77 -6.98 2.61
C THR A 178 11.32 -6.51 2.60
N THR A 179 10.38 -7.45 2.74
CA THR A 179 8.95 -7.16 2.76
C THR A 179 8.32 -7.45 4.13
N LYS A 180 7.22 -6.74 4.42
CA LYS A 180 6.32 -7.00 5.56
C LYS A 180 4.89 -6.97 5.04
N THR A 181 4.04 -7.86 5.52
CA THR A 181 2.62 -7.88 5.19
C THR A 181 1.81 -7.81 6.48
N THR A 182 0.77 -6.98 6.49
CA THR A 182 -0.18 -6.90 7.61
C THR A 182 -1.60 -7.09 7.08
N ASN A 183 -2.34 -8.06 7.63
CA ASN A 183 -3.75 -8.28 7.34
C ASN A 183 -4.56 -7.79 8.54
N CYS A 184 -5.33 -6.71 8.38
CA CYS A 184 -6.16 -6.16 9.44
C CYS A 184 -7.65 -6.45 9.21
N SER A 185 -8.41 -6.43 10.30
CA SER A 185 -9.88 -6.44 10.27
C SER A 185 -10.44 -5.10 9.80
N ASN A 186 -11.77 -5.01 9.66
CA ASN A 186 -12.46 -3.78 9.26
C ASN A 186 -12.05 -2.58 10.15
N ASN A 187 -11.63 -1.51 9.49
CA ASN A 187 -11.39 -0.22 10.12
C ASN A 187 -12.66 0.64 10.14
N TYR A 188 -12.81 1.44 11.20
CA TYR A 188 -13.84 2.46 11.34
C TYR A 188 -13.27 3.66 12.10
N GLY A 189 -13.79 4.86 11.85
CA GLY A 189 -13.24 6.10 12.40
C GLY A 189 -13.39 7.29 11.44
N PRO A 190 -12.83 8.46 11.81
CA PRO A 190 -12.79 9.65 10.96
C PRO A 190 -11.84 9.48 9.77
#